data_AF-A0AAD6SU44-F1
#
_entry.id   AF-A0AAD6SU44-F1
#
_cell.length_a   1.000
_cell.length_b   1.000
_cell.length_c   1.000
_cell.angle_alpha   90.00
_cell.angle_beta   90.00
_cell.angle_gamma   90.00
#
_symmetry.space_group_name_H-M   'P 1'
#
loop_
_entity.id
_entity.type
_entity.pdbx_description
1 polymer ?
#
loop_
_entity_poly.entity_id
_entity_poly.type
_entity_poly.pdbx_seq_one_letter_code
_entity_poly.pdbx_strand_id
1 'polypeptide(L)'
;MHRCWSISEVLKMIFEHLPPDTGFGRKALSRLARTCHRFTEPSLDSLWREQDSFTPLLRCFPAVWEESNDEPQFDFNLDTTVVPEHWARVLFYSNRIKRLLVEPHSAPTLEILQFFNMSVPADFLMPNLQHLLWDPDNDESFPFIRLFLGPNITSLDSNINVRDTSCELSVFALRSYDRQIAGTCASIPSDGSTYRPSRPPRT
;
A
#
# COMPACT_ATOMS: atom_id res chain seq x y z
N MET A 1 17.84 31.05 -12.38
CA MET A 1 18.15 29.60 -12.46
C MET A 1 18.30 29.20 -13.93
N HIS A 2 19.33 28.43 -14.28
CA HIS A 2 19.60 28.01 -15.66
C HIS A 2 18.46 27.10 -16.19
N ARG A 3 18.13 27.20 -17.50
CA ARG A 3 16.96 26.50 -18.09
C ARG A 3 16.99 24.98 -17.92
N CYS A 4 18.18 24.38 -17.83
CA CYS A 4 18.32 22.93 -17.62
C CYS A 4 17.65 22.41 -16.33
N TRP A 5 17.57 23.23 -15.27
CA TRP A 5 16.89 22.88 -14.02
C TRP A 5 15.35 22.91 -14.13
N SER A 6 14.83 23.24 -15.31
CA SER A 6 13.39 23.18 -15.62
C SER A 6 12.98 21.85 -16.25
N ILE A 7 13.95 21.03 -16.65
CA ILE A 7 13.70 19.79 -17.39
C ILE A 7 13.74 18.64 -16.39
N SER A 8 12.57 18.06 -16.10
CA SER A 8 12.40 16.97 -15.13
C SER A 8 13.27 15.74 -15.43
N GLU A 9 13.49 15.47 -16.71
CA GLU A 9 14.27 14.35 -17.22
C GLU A 9 15.74 14.51 -16.85
N VAL A 10 16.28 15.72 -17.00
CA VAL A 10 17.66 16.03 -16.61
C VAL A 10 17.82 15.90 -15.09
N LEU A 11 16.86 16.38 -14.31
CA LEU A 11 16.87 16.24 -12.86
C LEU A 11 16.83 14.76 -12.45
N LYS A 12 15.97 13.97 -13.09
CA LYS A 12 15.85 12.54 -12.84
C LYS A 12 17.15 11.81 -13.14
N MET A 13 17.81 12.10 -14.27
CA MET A 13 19.11 11.52 -14.60
C MET A 13 20.18 11.88 -13.56
N ILE A 14 20.22 13.12 -13.08
CA ILE A 14 21.15 13.53 -12.02
C ILE A 14 20.84 12.78 -10.71
N PHE A 15 19.55 12.65 -10.36
CA PHE A 15 19.12 12.01 -9.12
C PHE A 15 19.27 10.49 -9.16
N GLU A 16 19.23 9.86 -10.34
CA GLU A 16 19.55 8.43 -10.53
C GLU A 16 21.00 8.11 -10.17
N HIS A 17 21.92 9.08 -10.23
CA HIS A 17 23.29 8.91 -9.75
C HIS A 17 23.44 9.00 -8.23
N LEU A 18 22.36 9.21 -7.47
CA LEU A 18 22.33 9.15 -6.02
C LEU A 18 21.70 7.81 -5.60
N PRO A 19 22.49 6.73 -5.45
CA PRO A 19 21.94 5.42 -5.14
C PRO A 19 21.20 5.45 -3.79
N PRO A 20 19.92 5.04 -3.75
CA PRO A 20 19.13 5.02 -2.52
C PRO A 20 19.64 3.97 -1.52
N ASP A 21 20.42 2.99 -1.96
CA ASP A 21 21.02 1.95 -1.12
C ASP A 21 22.04 2.55 -0.14
N THR A 22 22.57 3.72 -0.47
CA THR A 22 23.46 4.46 0.44
C THR A 22 22.65 5.37 1.37
N GLY A 23 22.93 5.30 2.67
CA GLY A 23 22.35 6.24 3.64
C GLY A 23 22.61 7.72 3.30
N PHE A 24 23.67 8.00 2.53
CA PHE A 24 23.93 9.34 1.98
C PHE A 24 22.95 9.72 0.86
N GLY A 25 22.72 8.84 -0.12
CA GLY A 25 21.83 9.07 -1.25
C GLY A 25 20.39 9.39 -0.81
N ARG A 26 19.82 8.58 0.09
CA ARG A 26 18.49 8.85 0.67
C ARG A 26 18.43 10.20 1.38
N LYS A 27 19.46 10.55 2.16
CA LYS A 27 19.56 11.85 2.85
C LYS A 27 19.75 13.02 1.90
N ALA A 28 20.43 12.82 0.76
CA ALA A 28 20.59 13.85 -0.25
C ALA A 28 19.27 14.10 -1.00
N LEU A 29 18.61 13.03 -1.45
CA LEU A 29 17.32 13.10 -2.13
C LEU A 29 16.22 13.71 -1.26
N SER A 30 16.17 13.37 0.03
CA SER A 30 15.20 13.97 0.96
C SER A 30 15.45 15.47 1.18
N ARG A 31 16.71 15.90 1.21
CA ARG A 31 17.07 17.32 1.25
C ARG A 31 16.69 18.02 -0.05
N LEU A 32 17.02 17.44 -1.20
CA LEU A 32 16.72 17.99 -2.52
C LEU A 32 15.20 18.20 -2.70
N ALA A 33 14.40 17.22 -2.28
CA ALA A 33 12.95 17.32 -2.33
C ALA A 33 12.38 18.53 -1.57
N ARG A 34 13.09 19.00 -0.53
CA ARG A 34 12.71 20.12 0.33
C ARG A 34 13.29 21.47 -0.10
N THR A 35 14.17 21.51 -1.09
CA THR A 35 14.85 22.75 -1.52
C THR A 35 13.95 23.65 -2.37
N CYS A 36 13.28 23.08 -3.40
CA CYS A 36 12.36 23.81 -4.25
C CYS A 36 11.30 22.90 -4.87
N HIS A 37 10.13 23.46 -5.20
CA HIS A 37 9.00 22.73 -5.78
C HIS A 37 9.35 21.94 -7.06
N ARG A 38 10.32 22.43 -7.84
CA ARG A 38 10.75 21.76 -9.08
C ARG A 38 11.55 20.49 -8.81
N PHE A 39 12.22 20.41 -7.66
CA PHE A 39 13.01 19.24 -7.28
C PHE A 39 12.19 18.27 -6.45
N THR A 40 11.12 18.73 -5.81
CA THR A 40 10.23 17.92 -4.99
C THR A 40 9.77 16.65 -5.71
N GLU A 41 9.13 16.77 -6.87
CA GLU A 41 8.60 15.62 -7.59
C GLU A 41 9.70 14.64 -8.06
N PRO A 42 10.74 15.07 -8.80
CA PRO A 42 11.76 14.13 -9.28
C PRO A 42 12.60 13.54 -8.16
N SER A 43 12.86 14.28 -7.07
CA SER A 43 13.60 13.76 -5.92
C SER A 43 12.78 12.74 -5.13
N LEU A 44 11.47 12.97 -4.96
CA LEU A 44 10.58 11.99 -4.31
C LEU A 44 10.42 10.73 -5.16
N ASP A 45 10.30 10.87 -6.48
CA ASP A 45 10.27 9.72 -7.39
C ASP A 45 11.51 8.85 -7.24
N SER A 46 12.71 9.45 -7.25
CA SER A 46 13.95 8.70 -7.05
C SER A 46 14.10 8.14 -5.64
N LEU A 47 13.67 8.88 -4.61
CA LEU A 47 13.76 8.45 -3.20
C LEU A 47 12.86 7.24 -2.90
N TRP A 48 11.64 7.25 -3.44
CA TRP A 48 10.63 6.22 -3.19
C TRP A 48 10.64 5.08 -4.19
N ARG A 49 11.40 5.18 -5.29
CA ARG A 49 11.46 4.19 -6.37
C ARG A 49 11.70 2.76 -5.88
N GLU A 50 12.62 2.60 -4.94
CA GLU A 50 13.08 1.31 -4.43
C GLU A 50 13.08 1.31 -2.90
N GLN A 51 12.29 0.41 -2.31
CA GLN A 51 12.17 0.27 -0.87
C GLN A 51 12.49 -1.17 -0.45
N ASP A 52 13.26 -1.28 0.63
CA ASP A 52 13.72 -2.55 1.20
C ASP A 52 12.91 -2.93 2.45
N SER A 53 11.93 -2.10 2.81
CA SER A 53 11.08 -2.29 3.99
C SER A 53 9.76 -1.53 3.85
N PHE A 54 8.75 -1.98 4.62
CA PHE A 54 7.47 -1.28 4.75
C PHE A 54 7.51 -0.10 5.72
N THR A 55 8.56 -0.02 6.52
CA THR A 55 8.75 0.99 7.57
C THR A 55 8.52 2.42 7.10
N PRO A 56 9.04 2.88 5.93
CA PRO A 56 8.81 4.23 5.45
C PRO A 56 7.34 4.53 5.12
N LEU A 57 6.62 3.55 4.55
CA LEU A 57 5.20 3.70 4.24
C LEU A 57 4.36 3.75 5.50
N LEU A 58 4.68 2.87 6.45
CA LEU A 58 4.02 2.91 7.74
C LEU A 58 4.24 4.29 8.37
N ARG A 59 5.48 4.83 8.38
CA ARG A 59 5.80 6.18 8.91
C ARG A 59 5.00 7.34 8.32
N CYS A 60 4.24 7.11 7.26
CA CYS A 60 3.32 8.09 6.71
C CYS A 60 1.98 8.19 7.45
N PHE A 61 1.63 7.21 8.31
CA PHE A 61 0.46 7.30 9.17
C PHE A 61 0.69 8.31 10.30
N PRO A 62 -0.20 9.30 10.51
CA PRO A 62 0.05 10.40 11.42
C PRO A 62 -0.06 10.07 12.92
N ALA A 63 -0.56 8.90 13.31
CA ALA A 63 -1.02 8.65 14.69
C ALA A 63 -0.45 7.37 15.36
N VAL A 64 0.55 6.71 14.77
CA VAL A 64 0.91 5.32 15.13
C VAL A 64 2.39 5.14 15.49
N TRP A 65 3.02 6.17 16.08
CA TRP A 65 4.45 6.14 16.40
C TRP A 65 4.67 6.53 17.85
N GLU A 66 5.15 5.59 18.66
CA GLU A 66 5.90 5.90 19.86
C GLU A 66 7.38 5.64 19.54
N GLU A 67 8.20 6.68 19.54
CA GLU A 67 9.66 6.52 19.44
C GLU A 67 10.17 6.00 20.79
N SER A 68 10.25 4.68 20.94
CA SER A 68 11.05 4.06 22.00
C SER A 68 12.54 4.09 21.58
N ASN A 69 13.41 4.44 22.54
CA ASN A 69 14.82 4.75 22.28
C ASN A 69 15.71 3.56 21.91
N ASP A 70 15.22 2.32 22.04
CA ASP A 70 16.07 1.12 21.92
C ASP A 70 15.82 0.27 20.67
N GLU A 71 14.65 0.37 20.03
CA GLU A 71 14.34 -0.16 18.69
C GLU A 71 13.00 0.49 18.31
N PRO A 72 12.78 0.99 17.07
CA PRO A 72 11.47 1.50 16.67
C PRO A 72 10.46 0.35 16.64
N GLN A 73 9.85 0.07 17.78
CA GLN A 73 8.87 -0.98 17.91
C GLN A 73 7.58 -0.51 17.23
N PHE A 74 7.12 -1.32 16.27
CA PHE A 74 5.84 -1.12 15.61
C PHE A 74 4.71 -1.49 16.55
N ASP A 75 4.43 -0.64 17.53
CA ASP A 75 3.19 -0.72 18.29
C ASP A 75 2.09 -0.08 17.44
N PHE A 76 1.68 -0.82 16.40
CA PHE A 76 0.51 -0.45 15.60
C PHE A 76 -0.73 -0.64 16.47
N ASN A 77 -1.07 0.38 17.25
CA ASN A 77 -2.23 0.34 18.10
C ASN A 77 -3.49 0.41 17.21
N LEU A 78 -3.98 -0.76 16.81
CA LEU A 78 -5.17 -0.98 15.96
C LEU A 78 -6.43 -0.26 16.48
N ASP A 79 -6.42 0.16 17.74
CA ASP A 79 -7.47 0.93 18.39
C ASP A 79 -7.57 2.38 17.89
N THR A 80 -6.53 2.91 17.24
CA THR A 80 -6.66 4.21 16.56
C THR A 80 -7.47 4.04 15.28
N THR A 81 -8.71 4.54 15.28
CA THR A 81 -9.59 4.59 14.10
C THR A 81 -8.86 5.23 12.92
N VAL A 82 -8.34 4.40 12.01
CA VAL A 82 -7.65 4.89 10.82
C VAL A 82 -8.67 5.46 9.87
N VAL A 83 -8.82 6.79 9.90
CA VAL A 83 -9.68 7.52 8.96
C VAL A 83 -9.13 7.33 7.53
N PRO A 84 -10.01 7.21 6.50
CA PRO A 84 -9.59 7.14 5.10
C PRO A 84 -8.59 8.23 4.67
N GLU A 85 -8.65 9.40 5.32
CA GLU A 85 -7.72 10.53 5.12
C GLU A 85 -6.26 10.20 5.44
N HIS A 86 -6.01 9.28 6.39
CA HIS A 86 -4.66 8.85 6.74
C HIS A 86 -4.00 8.04 5.61
N TRP A 87 -4.80 7.40 4.76
CA TRP A 87 -4.30 6.68 3.59
C TRP A 87 -3.82 7.60 2.48
N ALA A 88 -4.27 8.87 2.44
CA ALA A 88 -3.91 9.78 1.35
C ALA A 88 -2.38 9.94 1.20
N ARG A 89 -1.66 10.06 2.33
CA ARG A 89 -0.21 10.19 2.32
C ARG A 89 0.49 8.88 1.96
N VAL A 90 -0.02 7.76 2.46
CA VAL A 90 0.51 6.42 2.14
C VAL A 90 0.37 6.15 0.65
N LEU A 91 -0.81 6.36 0.08
CA LEU A 91 -1.09 6.17 -1.34
C LEU A 91 -0.28 7.13 -2.23
N PHE A 92 -0.06 8.36 -1.77
CA PHE A 92 0.77 9.33 -2.49
C PHE A 92 2.21 8.83 -2.70
N TYR A 93 2.80 8.20 -1.68
CA TYR A 93 4.16 7.66 -1.78
C TYR A 93 4.21 6.26 -2.39
N SER A 94 3.23 5.40 -2.07
CA SER A 94 3.19 4.02 -2.56
C SER A 94 3.08 3.95 -4.08
N ASN A 95 2.41 4.93 -4.71
CA ASN A 95 2.34 5.05 -6.17
C ASN A 95 3.69 5.28 -6.86
N ARG A 96 4.73 5.70 -6.12
CA ARG A 96 6.08 5.96 -6.67
C ARG A 96 6.99 4.74 -6.56
N ILE A 97 6.62 3.76 -5.75
CA ILE A 97 7.38 2.54 -5.54
C ILE A 97 7.27 1.67 -6.79
N LYS A 98 8.44 1.32 -7.36
CA LYS A 98 8.58 0.44 -8.51
C LYS A 98 9.29 -0.87 -8.18
N ARG A 99 10.11 -0.85 -7.14
CA ARG A 99 10.82 -2.03 -6.62
C ARG A 99 10.57 -2.13 -5.12
N LEU A 100 10.13 -3.30 -4.68
CA LEU A 100 9.95 -3.61 -3.27
C LEU A 100 10.70 -4.90 -2.97
N LEU A 101 11.59 -4.83 -1.99
CA LEU A 101 12.32 -5.97 -1.46
C LEU A 101 11.79 -6.24 -0.05
N VAL A 102 11.18 -7.40 0.13
CA VAL A 102 10.66 -7.86 1.41
C VAL A 102 11.53 -9.01 1.87
N GLU A 103 12.55 -8.67 2.65
CA GLU A 103 13.46 -9.62 3.27
C GLU A 103 12.98 -9.97 4.68
N PRO A 104 13.44 -11.08 5.28
CA PRO A 104 12.96 -11.53 6.58
C PRO A 104 12.99 -10.49 7.70
N HIS A 105 14.07 -9.70 7.77
CA HIS A 105 14.26 -8.69 8.81
C HIS A 105 13.43 -7.42 8.61
N SER A 106 12.82 -7.24 7.43
CA SER A 106 12.10 -6.03 7.04
C SER A 106 10.65 -6.31 6.64
N ALA A 107 10.24 -7.57 6.76
CA ALA A 107 8.88 -8.02 6.53
C ALA A 107 7.93 -7.38 7.57
N PRO A 108 6.76 -6.89 7.15
CA PRO A 108 5.76 -6.39 8.06
C PRO A 108 5.15 -7.56 8.85
N THR A 109 4.70 -7.30 10.07
CA THR A 109 3.99 -8.31 10.87
C THR A 109 2.70 -8.73 10.18
N LEU A 110 2.21 -9.94 10.50
CA LEU A 110 0.96 -10.47 9.97
C LEU A 110 -0.23 -9.53 10.26
N GLU A 111 -0.25 -8.93 11.45
CA GLU A 111 -1.28 -7.97 11.88
C GLU A 111 -1.32 -6.73 10.99
N ILE A 112 -0.15 -6.18 10.62
CA ILE A 112 -0.06 -5.03 9.70
C ILE A 112 -0.58 -5.41 8.32
N LEU A 113 -0.23 -6.59 7.82
CA LEU A 113 -0.70 -7.09 6.52
C LEU A 113 -2.22 -7.31 6.51
N GLN A 114 -2.77 -7.88 7.58
CA GLN A 114 -4.21 -8.02 7.77
C GLN A 114 -4.91 -6.66 7.82
N PHE A 115 -4.37 -5.72 8.58
CA PHE A 115 -4.89 -4.36 8.66
C PHE A 115 -4.89 -3.68 7.28
N PHE A 116 -3.81 -3.81 6.50
CA PHE A 116 -3.75 -3.29 5.14
C PHE A 116 -4.80 -3.97 4.25
N ASN A 117 -4.92 -5.28 4.34
CA ASN A 117 -5.92 -6.02 3.59
C ASN A 117 -7.36 -5.68 3.99
N MET A 118 -7.64 -5.13 5.16
CA MET A 118 -9.01 -4.71 5.50
C MET A 118 -9.26 -3.22 5.23
N SER A 119 -8.24 -2.38 5.40
CA SER A 119 -8.42 -0.92 5.50
C SER A 119 -7.97 -0.12 4.28
N VAL A 120 -7.16 -0.69 3.38
CA VAL A 120 -6.68 0.04 2.18
C VAL A 120 -7.86 0.42 1.27
N PRO A 121 -8.09 1.71 0.97
CA PRO A 121 -9.20 2.16 0.12
C PRO A 121 -8.92 2.03 -1.39
N ALA A 122 -7.96 1.18 -1.77
CA ALA A 122 -7.51 0.93 -3.14
C ALA A 122 -7.48 -0.58 -3.43
N ASP A 123 -7.49 -0.97 -4.71
CA ASP A 123 -7.30 -2.36 -5.14
C ASP A 123 -5.91 -2.89 -4.81
N PHE A 124 -4.92 -2.05 -5.06
CA PHE A 124 -3.51 -2.37 -4.91
C PHE A 124 -2.86 -1.28 -4.07
N LEU A 125 -2.04 -1.68 -3.10
CA LEU A 125 -1.30 -0.70 -2.29
C LEU A 125 -0.24 0.01 -3.14
N MET A 126 0.34 -0.70 -4.12
CA MET A 126 1.44 -0.22 -4.97
C MET A 126 1.13 -0.46 -6.45
N PRO A 127 0.27 0.36 -7.09
CA PRO A 127 -0.22 0.09 -8.45
C PRO A 127 0.86 0.16 -9.55
N ASN A 128 1.97 0.85 -9.29
CA ASN A 128 3.10 1.00 -10.22
C ASN A 128 4.29 0.09 -9.90
N LEU A 129 4.10 -0.89 -9.02
CA LEU A 129 5.14 -1.85 -8.68
C LEU A 129 5.50 -2.69 -9.91
N GLN A 130 6.79 -2.80 -10.19
CA GLN A 130 7.34 -3.52 -11.34
C GLN A 130 8.10 -4.76 -10.88
N HIS A 131 8.90 -4.64 -9.81
CA HIS A 131 9.68 -5.75 -9.28
C HIS A 131 9.32 -5.97 -7.82
N LEU A 132 8.91 -7.19 -7.50
CA LEU A 132 8.64 -7.63 -6.14
C LEU A 132 9.56 -8.80 -5.79
N LEU A 133 10.39 -8.63 -4.77
CA LEU A 133 11.03 -9.73 -4.07
C LEU A 133 10.25 -9.99 -2.78
N TRP A 134 9.69 -11.19 -2.66
CA TRP A 134 8.90 -11.63 -1.52
C TRP A 134 9.56 -12.85 -0.88
N ASP A 135 10.40 -12.62 0.13
CA ASP A 135 11.12 -13.66 0.87
C ASP A 135 11.02 -13.45 2.39
N PRO A 136 9.81 -13.44 2.98
CA PRO A 136 9.67 -13.42 4.43
C PRO A 136 9.94 -14.81 5.02
N ASP A 137 10.47 -14.86 6.26
CA ASP A 137 10.70 -16.12 6.99
C ASP A 137 9.40 -16.92 7.27
N ASN A 138 8.23 -16.27 7.19
CA ASN A 138 6.93 -16.86 7.51
C ASN A 138 6.00 -16.93 6.29
N ASP A 139 5.64 -18.15 5.90
CA ASP A 139 4.72 -18.45 4.81
C ASP A 139 3.29 -17.93 5.05
N GLU A 140 2.89 -17.67 6.30
CA GLU A 140 1.55 -17.13 6.65
C GLU A 140 1.28 -15.75 6.05
N SER A 141 2.34 -15.02 5.67
CA SER A 141 2.25 -13.71 5.04
C SER A 141 1.98 -13.77 3.52
N PHE A 142 2.24 -14.92 2.89
CA PHE A 142 2.10 -15.11 1.44
C PHE A 142 0.71 -14.77 0.87
N PRO A 143 -0.42 -15.07 1.54
CA PRO A 143 -1.75 -14.64 1.13
C PRO A 143 -1.88 -13.14 0.80
N PHE A 144 -1.13 -12.30 1.53
CA PHE A 144 -1.18 -10.84 1.42
C PHE A 144 -0.36 -10.31 0.25
N ILE A 145 0.38 -11.17 -0.47
CA ILE A 145 1.14 -10.79 -1.65
C ILE A 145 0.26 -10.09 -2.70
N ARG A 146 -1.04 -10.44 -2.75
CA ARG A 146 -2.04 -9.86 -3.65
C ARG A 146 -2.18 -8.34 -3.52
N LEU A 147 -1.86 -7.76 -2.36
CA LEU A 147 -1.86 -6.30 -2.16
C LEU A 147 -0.81 -5.59 -3.05
N PHE A 148 0.20 -6.32 -3.50
CA PHE A 148 1.36 -5.82 -4.25
C PHE A 148 1.34 -6.24 -5.72
N LEU A 149 0.54 -7.25 -6.09
CA LEU A 149 0.40 -7.75 -7.46
C LEU A 149 -0.48 -6.82 -8.32
N GLY A 150 -0.02 -5.58 -8.47
CA GLY A 150 -0.65 -4.58 -9.34
C GLY A 150 -0.50 -4.87 -10.84
N PRO A 151 -1.16 -4.08 -11.69
CA PRO A 151 -1.21 -4.31 -13.13
C PRO A 151 0.14 -4.15 -13.85
N ASN A 152 1.10 -3.45 -13.24
CA ASN A 152 2.39 -3.11 -13.86
C ASN A 152 3.55 -4.03 -13.43
N ILE A 153 3.27 -5.13 -12.73
CA ILE A 153 4.30 -6.05 -12.26
C ILE A 153 4.96 -6.77 -13.45
N THR A 154 6.29 -6.78 -13.47
CA THR A 154 7.11 -7.40 -14.52
C THR A 154 8.02 -8.49 -13.98
N SER A 155 8.38 -8.45 -12.70
CA SER A 155 9.22 -9.44 -12.02
C SER A 155 8.63 -9.76 -10.66
N LEU A 156 8.50 -11.06 -10.39
CA LEU A 156 8.12 -11.59 -9.09
C LEU A 156 9.14 -12.67 -8.71
N ASP A 157 9.89 -12.40 -7.64
CA ASP A 157 10.87 -13.32 -7.08
C ASP A 157 10.39 -13.72 -5.69
N SER A 158 10.14 -15.02 -5.47
CA SER A 158 9.67 -15.51 -4.17
C SER A 158 10.25 -16.88 -3.87
N ASN A 159 10.83 -17.05 -2.69
CA ASN A 159 11.33 -18.32 -2.21
C ASN A 159 10.20 -19.05 -1.45
N ILE A 160 9.25 -19.59 -2.21
CA ILE A 160 8.11 -20.30 -1.60
C ILE A 160 8.59 -21.68 -1.18
N ASN A 161 8.79 -21.88 0.12
CA ASN A 161 8.98 -23.21 0.66
C ASN A 161 7.60 -23.84 0.83
N VAL A 162 7.11 -24.56 -0.18
CA VAL A 162 5.83 -25.27 -0.10
C VAL A 162 5.97 -26.42 0.91
N ARG A 163 5.91 -26.11 2.20
CA ARG A 163 5.72 -27.08 3.26
C ARG A 163 4.22 -27.14 3.50
N ASP A 164 3.65 -28.28 3.09
CA ASP A 164 2.25 -28.68 3.29
C ASP A 164 1.64 -28.03 4.52
N THR A 165 0.94 -26.93 4.31
CA THR A 165 -0.02 -26.41 5.26
C THR A 165 -1.31 -26.26 4.49
N SER A 166 -2.23 -27.18 4.80
CA SER A 166 -3.65 -27.09 4.53
C SER A 166 -4.20 -25.82 5.19
N CYS A 167 -3.88 -24.66 4.60
CA CYS A 167 -4.37 -23.36 5.02
C CYS A 167 -5.75 -23.16 4.41
N GLU A 168 -6.76 -23.18 5.28
CA GLU A 168 -8.14 -22.88 4.90
C GLU A 168 -8.20 -21.52 4.20
N LEU A 169 -8.65 -21.55 2.94
CA LEU A 169 -8.82 -20.39 2.07
C LEU A 169 -10.01 -19.50 2.48
N SER A 170 -10.34 -19.39 3.77
CA SER A 170 -11.58 -18.75 4.25
C SER A 170 -11.51 -17.22 4.34
N VAL A 171 -10.32 -16.61 4.44
CA VAL A 171 -10.19 -15.12 4.49
C VAL A 171 -10.11 -14.49 3.08
N PHE A 172 -9.92 -15.29 2.04
CA PHE A 172 -9.60 -14.80 0.68
C PHE A 172 -10.80 -14.24 -0.11
N ALA A 173 -12.03 -14.34 0.43
CA ALA A 173 -13.25 -13.99 -0.30
C ALA A 173 -13.83 -12.61 0.03
N LEU A 174 -13.34 -11.89 1.05
CA LEU A 174 -14.07 -10.73 1.56
C LEU A 174 -13.92 -9.46 0.72
N ARG A 175 -12.76 -9.19 0.10
CA ARG A 175 -12.60 -8.00 -0.76
C ARG A 175 -13.35 -8.08 -2.09
N SER A 176 -13.48 -9.26 -2.69
CA SER A 176 -14.23 -9.42 -3.94
C SER A 176 -15.74 -9.32 -3.71
N TYR A 177 -16.23 -9.80 -2.55
CA TYR A 177 -17.66 -9.82 -2.24
C TYR A 177 -18.23 -8.43 -1.89
N ASP A 178 -17.51 -7.60 -1.13
CA ASP A 178 -18.01 -6.29 -0.72
C ASP A 178 -18.13 -5.29 -1.88
N ARG A 179 -17.26 -5.36 -2.89
CA ARG A 179 -17.42 -4.55 -4.13
C ARG A 179 -18.59 -5.00 -4.98
N GLN A 180 -18.90 -6.30 -4.98
CA GLN A 180 -20.05 -6.82 -5.71
C GLN A 180 -21.34 -6.32 -5.07
N ILE A 181 -21.41 -6.20 -3.74
CA ILE A 181 -22.57 -5.63 -3.05
C ILE A 181 -22.67 -4.11 -3.27
N ALA A 182 -21.56 -3.37 -3.18
CA ALA A 182 -21.57 -1.92 -3.42
C ALA A 182 -21.95 -1.55 -4.87
N GLY A 183 -21.55 -2.35 -5.85
CA GLY A 183 -21.90 -2.15 -7.26
C GLY A 183 -23.35 -2.54 -7.62
N THR A 184 -23.96 -3.46 -6.85
CA THR A 184 -25.32 -3.97 -7.17
C THR A 184 -26.43 -3.16 -6.49
N CYS A 185 -26.15 -2.42 -5.41
CA CYS A 185 -27.13 -1.54 -4.76
C CYS A 185 -27.47 -0.26 -5.55
N ALA A 186 -26.74 0.06 -6.62
CA ALA A 186 -26.99 1.24 -7.46
C ALA A 186 -28.09 1.02 -8.54
N SER A 187 -28.78 -0.13 -8.55
CA SER A 187 -29.73 -0.47 -9.64
C SER A 187 -31.05 -1.08 -9.15
N ILE A 188 -31.56 -0.67 -7.98
CA ILE A 188 -32.95 -0.94 -7.62
C ILE A 188 -33.78 0.31 -7.96
N PRO A 189 -34.54 0.34 -9.06
CA PRO A 189 -35.52 1.38 -9.27
C PRO A 189 -36.59 1.25 -8.18
N SER A 190 -36.78 2.32 -7.42
CA SER A 190 -37.86 2.49 -6.46
C SER A 190 -39.19 2.59 -7.20
N ASP A 191 -39.76 1.46 -7.59
CA ASP A 191 -41.13 1.42 -8.10
C ASP A 191 -42.09 1.22 -6.92
N GLY A 192 -42.71 2.32 -6.52
CA GLY A 192 -43.72 2.36 -5.47
C GLY A 192 -45.01 1.73 -5.97
N SER A 193 -45.29 0.50 -5.53
CA SER A 193 -46.63 -0.07 -5.62
C SER A 193 -47.17 -0.39 -4.24
N THR A 194 -48.13 0.43 -3.83
CA THR A 194 -48.95 0.33 -2.63
C THR A 194 -49.60 -1.04 -2.48
N TYR A 195 -49.19 -1.80 -1.45
CA TYR A 195 -49.89 -3.01 -1.01
C TYR A 195 -51.09 -2.61 -0.14
N ARG A 196 -52.31 -2.72 -0.68
CA ARG A 196 -53.58 -2.62 0.05
C ARG A 196 -53.93 -3.99 0.63
N PRO A 197 -54.13 -4.15 1.95
CA PRO A 197 -54.57 -5.44 2.49
C PRO A 197 -56.09 -5.63 2.31
N SER A 198 -56.45 -6.69 1.60
CA SER A 198 -57.82 -7.18 1.41
C SER A 198 -58.34 -7.83 2.69
N ARG A 199 -59.47 -7.36 3.21
CA ARG A 199 -60.23 -7.99 4.31
C ARG A 199 -60.76 -9.38 3.90
N PRO A 200 -60.71 -10.41 4.78
CA PRO A 200 -61.42 -11.66 4.55
C PRO A 200 -62.91 -11.56 4.92
N PRO A 201 -63.79 -12.43 4.36
CA PRO A 201 -65.23 -12.34 4.50
C PRO A 201 -65.74 -12.93 5.82
N ARG A 202 -66.88 -12.42 6.28
CA ARG A 202 -67.64 -12.93 7.42
C ARG A 202 -68.41 -14.19 7.00
N THR A 203 -68.30 -15.23 7.82
CA THR A 203 -69.31 -16.29 8.01
C THR A 203 -69.35 -16.61 9.49
#